data_AF-A0A2V6UHL2-F1
#
_entry.id   AF-A0A2V6UHL2-F1
#
_cell.length_a   1.000
_cell.length_b   1.000
_cell.length_c   1.000
_cell.angle_alpha   90.00
_cell.angle_beta   90.00
_cell.angle_gamma   90.00
#
_symmetry.space_group_name_H-M   'P 1'
#
loop_
_entity.id
_entity.type
_entity.pdbx_description
1 polymer ?
#
loop_
_entity_poly.entity_id
_entity_poly.type
_entity_poly.pdbx_seq_one_letter_code
_entity_poly.pdbx_strand_id
1 'polypeptide(L)'
;MARVRRSVLFVPGSDRAALRGALEAGPDTLVVDLEDTVTPARKHAARALAVAFLGEPAPAHTERAARVNSPATPYFSDDLLAVIAAGADALVIHQGELGGGDSRRGQSGRPHRG
;
A
#
# COMPACT_ATOMS: atom_id res chain seq x y z
N MET A 1 1.48 -21.71 -16.94
CA MET A 1 0.74 -22.26 -15.79
C MET A 1 0.27 -21.12 -14.91
N ALA A 2 -0.91 -21.22 -14.30
CA ALA A 2 -1.39 -20.21 -13.36
C ALA A 2 -0.57 -20.27 -12.06
N ARG A 3 -0.19 -19.09 -11.52
CA ARG A 3 0.49 -18.98 -10.22
C ARG A 3 -0.54 -19.19 -9.10
N VAL A 4 -0.24 -20.08 -8.16
CA VAL A 4 -1.08 -20.36 -6.99
C VAL A 4 -0.87 -19.28 -5.93
N ARG A 5 -1.94 -18.85 -5.25
CA ARG A 5 -1.93 -17.81 -4.19
C ARG A 5 -2.72 -18.27 -2.95
N ARG A 6 -2.30 -19.38 -2.33
CA ARG A 6 -2.96 -19.95 -1.13
C ARG A 6 -2.54 -19.21 0.14
N SER A 7 -1.32 -18.68 0.17
CA SER A 7 -0.78 -17.90 1.29
C SER A 7 -0.39 -16.50 0.82
N VAL A 8 -0.97 -15.50 1.47
CA VAL A 8 -0.69 -14.08 1.23
C VAL A 8 -0.26 -13.46 2.56
N LEU A 9 1.01 -13.11 2.67
CA LEU A 9 1.61 -12.59 3.90
C LEU A 9 1.85 -11.09 3.77
N PHE A 10 1.18 -10.29 4.59
CA PHE A 10 1.39 -8.83 4.65
C PHE A 10 2.47 -8.50 5.67
N VAL A 11 3.42 -7.66 5.27
CA VAL A 11 4.55 -7.25 6.11
C VAL A 11 4.76 -5.75 6.00
N PRO A 12 4.96 -5.03 7.11
CA PRO A 12 5.20 -3.59 7.06
C PRO A 12 6.41 -3.26 6.19
N GLY A 13 6.22 -2.42 5.16
CA GLY A 13 7.28 -1.96 4.26
C GLY A 13 8.34 -1.11 4.95
N SER A 14 8.14 -0.78 6.22
CA SER A 14 9.08 -0.04 7.06
C SER A 14 10.02 -0.92 7.90
N ASP A 15 9.91 -2.25 7.79
CA ASP A 15 10.69 -3.23 8.56
C ASP A 15 11.44 -4.20 7.64
N ARG A 16 12.74 -3.93 7.43
CA ARG A 16 13.61 -4.75 6.57
C ARG A 16 13.83 -6.16 7.15
N ALA A 17 13.89 -6.30 8.47
CA ALA A 17 14.15 -7.59 9.10
C ALA A 17 12.93 -8.51 8.93
N ALA A 18 11.73 -7.97 9.16
CA ALA A 18 10.49 -8.70 8.94
C ALA A 18 10.31 -9.12 7.47
N LEU A 19 10.62 -8.23 6.51
CA LEU A 19 10.54 -8.56 5.07
C LEU A 19 11.47 -9.70 4.67
N ARG A 20 12.69 -9.72 5.21
CA ARG A 20 13.65 -10.81 4.95
C ARG A 20 13.17 -12.13 5.54
N GLY A 21 12.75 -12.12 6.81
CA GLY A 21 12.20 -13.33 7.45
C GLY A 21 10.95 -13.84 6.73
N ALA A 22 10.10 -12.96 6.22
CA ALA A 22 8.93 -13.34 5.45
C ALA A 22 9.27 -13.92 4.07
N LEU A 23 10.30 -13.42 3.41
CA LEU A 23 10.81 -14.00 2.17
C LEU A 23 11.39 -15.42 2.41
N GLU A 24 12.11 -15.60 3.51
CA GLU A 24 12.65 -16.90 3.94
C GLU A 24 11.54 -17.90 4.30
N ALA A 25 10.43 -17.44 4.85
CA ALA A 25 9.25 -18.26 5.16
C ALA A 25 8.53 -18.78 3.90
N GLY A 26 8.78 -18.20 2.73
CA GLY A 26 8.31 -18.70 1.43
C GLY A 26 6.79 -18.73 1.23
N PRO A 27 6.04 -17.62 1.45
CA PRO A 27 4.64 -17.56 1.06
C PRO A 27 4.48 -17.63 -0.47
N ASP A 28 3.28 -18.01 -0.93
CA ASP A 28 2.92 -17.91 -2.34
C ASP A 28 2.95 -16.43 -2.78
N THR A 29 2.55 -15.50 -1.90
CA THR A 29 2.63 -14.04 -2.09
C THR A 29 3.11 -13.32 -0.82
N LEU A 30 4.17 -12.54 -0.95
CA LEU A 30 4.62 -11.58 0.05
C LEU A 30 4.16 -10.17 -0.35
N VAL A 31 3.38 -9.52 0.49
CA VAL A 31 2.89 -8.15 0.27
C VAL A 31 3.70 -7.19 1.13
N VAL A 32 4.46 -6.31 0.48
CA VAL A 32 5.11 -5.16 1.11
C VAL A 32 4.05 -4.09 1.37
N ASP A 33 3.73 -3.85 2.63
CA ASP A 33 2.63 -2.98 3.00
C ASP A 33 3.09 -1.53 3.29
N LEU A 34 2.59 -0.58 2.51
CA LEU A 34 2.84 0.85 2.68
C LEU A 34 1.67 1.58 3.34
N GLU A 35 0.54 0.92 3.61
CA GLU A 35 -0.69 1.53 4.12
C GLU A 35 -0.72 1.55 5.66
N ASP A 36 -1.70 0.93 6.32
CA ASP A 36 -2.00 1.17 7.74
C ASP A 36 -0.92 0.64 8.70
N THR A 37 -0.06 -0.27 8.25
CA THR A 37 1.09 -0.74 9.05
C THR A 37 2.23 0.27 9.12
N VAL A 38 2.15 1.37 8.38
CA VAL A 38 3.17 2.42 8.31
C VAL A 38 2.58 3.75 8.79
N THR A 39 3.16 4.32 9.84
CA THR A 39 2.75 5.63 10.35
C THR A 39 3.04 6.74 9.31
N PRO A 40 2.28 7.85 9.30
CA PRO A 40 2.50 8.95 8.35
C PRO A 40 3.95 9.45 8.28
N ALA A 41 4.60 9.60 9.43
CA ALA A 41 6.00 10.04 9.52
C ALA A 41 7.00 9.07 8.87
N ARG A 42 6.62 7.80 8.70
CA ARG A 42 7.49 6.76 8.13
C ARG A 42 7.19 6.45 6.66
N LYS A 43 6.18 7.06 6.03
CA LYS A 43 5.74 6.74 4.66
C LYS A 43 6.89 6.85 3.64
N HIS A 44 7.64 7.94 3.67
CA HIS A 44 8.76 8.15 2.75
C HIS A 44 9.87 7.11 2.95
N ALA A 45 10.27 6.85 4.20
CA ALA A 45 11.29 5.87 4.53
C ALA A 45 10.86 4.44 4.18
N ALA A 46 9.59 4.11 4.43
CA ALA A 46 9.00 2.82 4.08
C ALA A 46 8.96 2.59 2.57
N ARG A 47 8.60 3.61 1.78
CA ARG A 47 8.63 3.55 0.31
C ARG A 47 10.03 3.30 -0.21
N ALA A 48 11.03 4.01 0.30
CA ALA A 48 12.42 3.82 -0.11
C ALA A 48 12.91 2.40 0.20
N LEU A 49 12.56 1.86 1.38
CA LEU A 49 12.88 0.50 1.76
C LEU A 49 12.15 -0.54 0.89
N ALA A 50 10.87 -0.33 0.63
CA ALA A 50 10.06 -1.17 -0.25
C ALA A 50 10.66 -1.25 -1.67
N VAL A 51 11.05 -0.11 -2.25
CA VAL A 51 11.73 -0.07 -3.55
C VAL A 51 13.03 -0.87 -3.52
N ALA A 52 13.87 -0.66 -2.50
CA ALA A 52 15.11 -1.40 -2.37
C ALA A 52 14.86 -2.92 -2.26
N PHE A 53 13.88 -3.34 -1.46
CA PHE A 53 13.53 -4.74 -1.26
C PHE A 53 12.94 -5.39 -2.53
N LEU A 54 12.05 -4.70 -3.25
CA LEU A 54 11.47 -5.18 -4.50
C LEU A 54 12.51 -5.26 -5.63
N GLY A 55 13.56 -4.42 -5.58
CA GLY A 55 14.68 -4.50 -6.51
C GLY A 55 15.68 -5.64 -6.20
N GLU A 56 15.61 -6.28 -5.03
CA GLU A 56 16.50 -7.39 -4.68
C GLU A 56 16.11 -8.68 -5.44
N PRO A 57 17.05 -9.60 -5.71
CA PRO A 57 16.72 -10.93 -6.21
C PRO A 57 15.82 -11.70 -5.23
N ALA A 58 14.86 -12.46 -5.75
CA ALA A 58 13.93 -13.25 -4.94
C ALA A 58 13.73 -14.66 -5.53
N PRO A 59 13.33 -15.65 -4.72
CA PRO A 59 12.96 -16.97 -5.21
C PRO A 59 11.81 -16.89 -6.22
N ALA A 60 11.92 -17.59 -7.35
CA ALA A 60 10.95 -17.51 -8.44
C ALA A 60 9.51 -17.94 -8.07
N HIS A 61 9.36 -18.71 -6.99
CA HIS A 61 8.08 -19.24 -6.54
C HIS A 61 7.27 -18.22 -5.72
N THR A 62 7.89 -17.25 -5.06
CA THR A 62 7.20 -16.23 -4.26
C THR A 62 6.87 -15.02 -5.11
N GLU A 63 5.59 -14.69 -5.22
CA GLU A 63 5.14 -13.42 -5.78
C GLU A 63 5.43 -12.27 -4.79
N ARG A 64 6.02 -11.18 -5.28
CA ARG A 64 6.25 -9.97 -4.48
C ARG A 64 5.28 -8.89 -4.89
N ALA A 65 4.26 -8.71 -4.06
CA ALA A 65 3.25 -7.69 -4.25
C ALA A 65 3.56 -6.47 -3.37
N ALA A 66 2.94 -5.33 -3.69
CA ALA A 66 2.93 -4.15 -2.83
C ALA A 66 1.50 -3.68 -2.56
N ARG A 67 1.18 -3.42 -1.29
CA ARG A 67 -0.03 -2.66 -0.94
C ARG A 67 0.32 -1.18 -0.88
N VAL A 68 -0.29 -0.40 -1.77
CA VAL A 68 -0.12 1.05 -1.83
C VAL A 68 -1.20 1.75 -1.01
N ASN A 69 -0.93 2.96 -0.54
CA ASN A 69 -1.94 3.76 0.17
C ASN A 69 -3.17 4.03 -0.71
N SER A 70 -4.35 4.23 -0.12
CA SER A 70 -5.57 4.56 -0.88
C SER A 70 -5.40 5.77 -1.82
N PRO A 71 -6.07 5.77 -3.00
CA PRO A 71 -6.15 6.92 -3.90
C PRO A 71 -6.64 8.23 -3.26
N ALA A 72 -7.32 8.16 -2.11
CA ALA A 72 -7.75 9.34 -1.35
C ALA A 72 -6.61 10.01 -0.54
N THR A 73 -5.41 9.43 -0.54
CA THR A 73 -4.25 9.93 0.22
C THR A 73 -3.21 10.60 -0.69
N PRO A 74 -2.39 11.53 -0.17
CA PRO A 74 -1.30 12.12 -0.95
C PRO A 74 -0.17 11.13 -1.28
N TYR A 75 -0.16 9.93 -0.68
CA TYR A 75 0.93 8.96 -0.85
C TYR A 75 0.74 8.02 -2.05
N PHE A 76 -0.50 7.85 -2.52
CA PHE A 76 -0.85 6.84 -3.52
C PHE A 76 -0.02 6.93 -4.81
N SER A 77 0.05 8.12 -5.41
CA SER A 77 0.72 8.29 -6.71
C SER A 77 2.21 7.97 -6.60
N ASP A 78 2.87 8.44 -5.55
CA ASP A 78 4.28 8.16 -5.31
C ASP A 78 4.53 6.68 -5.03
N ASP A 79 3.68 6.03 -4.22
CA ASP A 79 3.80 4.61 -3.92
C ASP A 79 3.65 3.77 -5.19
N LEU A 80 2.60 4.06 -5.97
CA LEU A 80 2.28 3.34 -7.21
C LEU A 80 3.44 3.40 -8.20
N LEU A 81 3.95 4.61 -8.49
CA LEU A 81 5.06 4.78 -9.42
C LEU A 81 6.33 4.09 -8.92
N ALA A 82 6.63 4.22 -7.62
CA ALA A 82 7.83 3.65 -7.03
C ALA A 82 7.85 2.12 -7.07
N VAL A 83 6.76 1.46 -6.67
CA VAL A 83 6.72 -0.02 -6.59
C VAL A 83 6.63 -0.66 -7.97
N ILE A 84 5.98 0.00 -8.95
CA ILE A 84 6.00 -0.45 -10.35
C ILE A 84 7.42 -0.38 -10.91
N ALA A 85 8.11 0.76 -10.73
CA ALA A 85 9.48 0.93 -11.19
C ALA A 85 10.45 -0.07 -10.52
N ALA A 86 10.16 -0.47 -9.27
CA ALA A 86 10.94 -1.46 -8.54
C ALA A 86 10.66 -2.93 -8.92
N GLY A 87 9.67 -3.18 -9.79
CA GLY A 87 9.37 -4.53 -10.29
C GLY A 87 8.47 -5.36 -9.38
N ALA A 88 7.50 -4.73 -8.70
CA ALA A 88 6.43 -5.48 -8.04
C ALA A 88 5.65 -6.35 -9.04
N ASP A 89 5.41 -7.62 -8.68
CA ASP A 89 4.68 -8.59 -9.51
C ASP A 89 3.16 -8.31 -9.51
N ALA A 90 2.65 -7.70 -8.42
CA ALA A 90 1.25 -7.39 -8.24
C ALA A 90 1.05 -6.16 -7.34
N LEU A 91 -0.10 -5.50 -7.51
CA LEU A 91 -0.53 -4.37 -6.69
C LEU A 91 -1.76 -4.76 -5.88
N VAL A 92 -1.75 -4.42 -4.60
CA VAL A 92 -2.94 -4.45 -3.75
C VAL A 92 -3.39 -3.00 -3.55
N ILE A 93 -4.57 -2.68 -4.07
CA ILE A 93 -5.15 -1.33 -3.97
C ILE A 93 -6.28 -1.36 -2.97
N HIS A 94 -6.14 -0.59 -1.89
CA HIS A 94 -7.25 -0.29 -1.01
C HIS A 94 -8.07 0.85 -1.62
N GLN A 95 -9.37 0.63 -1.84
CA GLN A 95 -10.26 1.67 -2.37
C GLN A 95 -10.32 2.89 -1.44
N GLY A 96 -10.16 2.69 -0.12
CA GLY A 96 -10.44 3.71 0.89
C GLY A 96 -11.95 4.02 0.95
N GLU A 97 -12.38 4.62 2.06
CA GLU A 97 -13.65 5.35 2.01
C GLU A 97 -13.40 6.64 1.21
N LEU A 98 -14.11 6.80 0.10
CA LEU A 98 -14.24 8.11 -0.54
C LEU A 98 -14.83 9.03 0.52
N GLY A 99 -14.05 9.98 1.02
CA GLY A 99 -14.53 10.95 2.00
C GLY A 99 -15.88 11.50 1.54
N GLY A 100 -16.92 11.25 2.33
CA GLY A 100 -18.24 11.81 2.08
C GLY A 100 -18.08 13.30 1.85
N GLY A 101 -18.50 13.75 0.65
CA GLY A 101 -18.39 15.15 0.26
C GLY A 101 -18.95 16.06 1.35
N ASP A 102 -18.20 17.12 1.63
CA ASP A 102 -18.54 18.27 2.46
C ASP A 102 -20.06 18.53 2.54
N SER A 103 -20.73 17.97 3.54
CA SER A 103 -22.12 18.27 3.87
C SER A 103 -22.15 19.30 5.00
N ARG A 104 -21.52 20.47 4.83
CA ARG A 104 -21.80 21.64 5.68
C ARG A 104 -21.49 23.02 5.08
N ARG A 105 -21.56 23.19 3.76
CA ARG A 105 -21.77 24.51 3.13
C ARG A 105 -23.22 24.64 2.65
N GLY A 106 -24.02 25.42 3.39
CA GLY A 106 -25.38 25.76 2.97
C GLY A 106 -26.40 25.92 4.08
N GLN A 107 -26.07 26.65 5.15
CA GLN A 107 -27.12 27.38 5.89
C GLN A 107 -27.02 28.85 5.53
N SER A 108 -27.37 29.16 4.28
CA SER A 108 -27.83 30.49 3.88
C SER A 108 -29.23 30.70 4.45
N GLY A 109 -29.44 31.86 5.06
CA GLY A 109 -30.59 32.19 5.89
C GLY A 109 -31.97 31.92 5.28
N ARG A 110 -32.90 31.54 6.16
CA ARG A 110 -34.34 31.66 5.86
C ARG A 110 -34.80 33.06 6.27
N PRO A 111 -35.63 33.74 5.46
CA PRO A 111 -36.14 35.06 5.78
C PRO A 111 -37.24 34.99 6.84
N HIS A 112 -37.30 36.03 7.67
CA HIS A 112 -38.41 36.35 8.56
C HIS A 112 -39.76 36.30 7.83
N ARG A 113 -40.74 35.63 8.43
CA ARG A 113 -42.17 35.90 8.24
C ARG A 113 -42.91 35.70 9.56
N GLY A 114 -43.73 36.67 9.93
CA GLY A 114 -44.60 36.68 11.11
C GLY A 114 -44.28 37.85 12.02
#